data_AF-A0A9X7M2C4-F1
#
_entry.id   AF-A0A9X7M2C4-F1
#
_cell.length_a   1.000
_cell.length_b   1.000
_cell.length_c   1.000
_cell.angle_alpha   90.00
_cell.angle_beta   90.00
_cell.angle_gamma   90.00
#
_symmetry.space_group_name_H-M   'P 1'
#
loop_
_entity.id
_entity.type
_entity.pdbx_description
1 polymer ?
#
loop_
_entity_poly.entity_id
_entity_poly.type
_entity_poly.pdbx_seq_one_letter_code
_entity_poly.pdbx_strand_id
1 'polypeptide(L)'
;LAFLLNLDAHINPQNGAQSKLINAILDQLESIDEARSVKMIPLGKGYSIDTLKSPLDDEKTLAYLNVYKKDLGKFLGINVDTYTELIKEDIEKAMMYIHNKAVRPIMKNFEDHLSLLFYGQNSGKRIKFKINILDFVTYSNKTNIG
;
A
#
# COMPACT_ATOMS: atom_id res chain seq x y z
N LEU A 1 -7.51 -12.59 15.36
CA LEU A 1 -8.77 -12.03 15.90
C LEU A 1 -8.57 -11.72 17.37
N ALA A 2 -9.22 -10.68 17.91
CA ALA A 2 -9.21 -10.42 19.35
C ALA A 2 -10.58 -10.80 19.93
N PHE A 3 -10.59 -11.50 21.07
CA PHE A 3 -11.79 -11.92 21.76
C PHE A 3 -11.82 -11.29 23.16
N LEU A 4 -12.99 -10.88 23.62
CA LEU A 4 -13.18 -10.35 24.97
C LEU A 4 -14.04 -11.33 25.77
N LEU A 5 -13.48 -11.84 26.87
CA LEU A 5 -14.18 -12.72 27.80
C LEU A 5 -14.89 -11.86 28.85
N ASN A 6 -16.22 -11.83 28.80
CA ASN A 6 -17.05 -11.10 29.74
C ASN A 6 -17.48 -12.03 30.89
N LEU A 7 -17.21 -11.59 32.12
CA LEU A 7 -17.48 -12.33 33.37
C LEU A 7 -18.52 -11.56 34.19
N ASP A 8 -19.69 -12.16 34.40
CA ASP A 8 -20.80 -11.53 35.13
C ASP A 8 -20.71 -11.71 36.66
N ALA A 9 -19.61 -12.28 37.16
CA ALA A 9 -19.37 -12.56 38.58
C ALA A 9 -18.04 -11.98 39.07
N HIS A 10 -18.01 -11.49 40.31
CA HIS A 10 -16.82 -10.98 40.96
C HIS A 10 -15.77 -12.09 41.09
N ILE A 11 -14.62 -11.94 40.41
CA ILE A 11 -13.53 -12.92 40.50
C ILE A 11 -12.94 -12.87 41.90
N ASN A 12 -13.02 -13.96 42.66
CA ASN A 12 -12.21 -14.11 43.86
C ASN A 12 -10.89 -14.78 43.48
N PRO A 13 -9.74 -14.07 43.52
CA PRO A 13 -8.44 -14.60 43.10
C PRO A 13 -7.96 -15.80 43.92
N GLN A 14 -8.60 -16.11 45.06
CA GLN A 14 -8.29 -17.29 45.87
C GLN A 14 -9.01 -18.57 45.42
N ASN A 15 -9.94 -18.51 44.47
CA ASN A 15 -10.71 -19.67 44.04
C ASN A 15 -10.03 -20.39 42.86
N GLY A 16 -9.09 -21.29 43.18
CA GLY A 16 -8.25 -21.98 42.20
C GLY A 16 -9.00 -22.81 41.14
N ALA A 17 -10.27 -23.15 41.36
CA ALA A 17 -11.12 -23.81 40.37
C ALA A 17 -11.60 -22.84 39.27
N GLN A 18 -11.86 -21.58 39.60
CA GLN A 18 -12.29 -20.55 38.64
C GLN A 18 -11.15 -20.12 37.73
N SER A 19 -9.95 -19.91 38.28
CA SER A 19 -8.76 -19.56 37.50
C SER A 19 -8.36 -20.65 36.51
N LYS A 20 -8.50 -21.93 36.89
CA LYS A 20 -8.27 -23.06 35.97
C LYS A 20 -9.24 -23.09 34.79
N LEU A 21 -10.51 -22.76 35.04
CA LEU A 21 -11.55 -22.73 34.01
C LEU A 21 -11.34 -21.54 33.05
N ILE A 22 -10.99 -20.37 33.58
CA ILE A 22 -10.66 -19.18 32.78
C ILE A 22 -9.44 -19.44 31.89
N ASN A 23 -8.37 -20.02 32.43
CA ASN A 23 -7.17 -20.33 31.65
C ASN A 23 -7.46 -21.37 30.56
N ALA A 24 -8.28 -22.39 30.83
CA ALA A 24 -8.67 -23.36 29.80
C ALA A 24 -9.50 -22.73 28.66
N ILE A 25 -10.33 -21.72 28.96
CA ILE A 25 -11.07 -20.97 27.94
C ILE A 25 -10.12 -20.06 27.14
N LEU A 26 -9.17 -19.38 27.81
CA LEU A 26 -8.15 -18.56 27.14
C LEU A 26 -7.26 -19.39 26.21
N ASP A 27 -6.76 -20.53 26.68
CA ASP A 27 -5.95 -21.46 25.87
C ASP A 27 -6.74 -21.94 24.63
N GLN A 28 -8.04 -22.22 24.80
CA GLN A 28 -8.90 -22.61 23.68
C GLN A 28 -9.11 -21.47 22.69
N LEU A 29 -9.26 -20.22 23.15
CA LEU A 29 -9.40 -19.03 22.30
C LEU A 29 -8.11 -18.68 21.55
N GLU A 30 -6.95 -18.79 22.19
CA GLU A 30 -5.65 -18.56 21.54
C GLU A 30 -5.33 -19.66 20.52
N SER A 31 -5.80 -20.89 20.73
CA SER A 31 -5.63 -21.99 19.78
C SER A 31 -6.49 -21.91 18.51
N ILE A 32 -7.25 -20.83 18.31
CA ILE A 32 -8.02 -20.56 17.07
C ILE A 32 -7.16 -19.71 16.14
N ASP A 33 -6.12 -20.32 15.58
CA ASP A 33 -5.17 -19.64 14.67
C ASP A 33 -5.59 -19.74 13.19
N GLU A 34 -6.50 -20.67 12.85
CA GLU A 34 -6.96 -20.90 11.48
C GLU A 34 -8.41 -20.46 11.23
N ALA A 35 -8.59 -19.65 10.18
CA ALA A 35 -9.83 -19.04 9.72
C ALA A 35 -10.98 -20.01 9.35
N ARG A 36 -10.81 -21.33 9.53
CA ARG A 36 -11.81 -22.37 9.20
C ARG A 36 -12.07 -23.40 10.30
N SER A 37 -11.54 -23.19 11.51
CA SER A 37 -11.82 -24.12 12.63
C SER A 37 -13.04 -23.67 13.43
N VAL A 38 -14.03 -24.57 13.57
CA VAL A 38 -15.18 -24.37 14.47
C VAL A 38 -14.88 -25.16 15.75
N LYS A 39 -14.52 -24.46 16.83
CA LYS A 39 -14.32 -25.06 18.16
C LYS A 39 -15.51 -24.73 19.04
N MET A 40 -16.16 -25.75 19.59
CA MET A 40 -17.20 -25.58 20.61
C MET A 40 -16.54 -25.35 21.96
N ILE A 41 -16.73 -24.17 22.53
CA ILE A 41 -16.24 -23.81 23.87
C ILE A 41 -17.45 -23.89 24.82
N PRO A 42 -17.51 -24.90 25.72
CA PRO A 42 -18.59 -24.98 26.70
C PRO A 42 -18.41 -23.87 27.75
N LEU A 43 -19.33 -22.91 27.75
CA LEU A 43 -19.35 -21.81 28.72
C LEU A 43 -20.20 -22.19 29.95
N GLY A 44 -19.68 -21.88 31.15
CA GLY A 44 -20.45 -21.99 32.38
C GLY A 44 -21.52 -20.91 32.49
N LYS A 45 -22.50 -21.07 33.40
CA LYS A 45 -23.50 -20.02 33.69
C LYS A 45 -22.78 -18.73 34.12
N GLY A 46 -23.02 -17.61 33.42
CA GLY A 46 -22.43 -16.30 33.70
C GLY A 46 -21.17 -15.94 32.91
N TYR A 47 -20.76 -16.77 31.93
CA TYR A 47 -19.64 -16.50 31.02
C TYR A 47 -20.16 -16.22 29.61
N SER A 48 -19.68 -15.14 28.99
CA SER A 48 -19.98 -14.81 27.58
C SER A 48 -18.70 -14.42 26.83
N ILE A 49 -18.62 -14.79 25.55
CA ILE A 49 -17.49 -14.45 24.66
C ILE A 49 -18.02 -13.49 23.60
N ASP A 50 -17.48 -12.27 23.55
CA ASP A 50 -17.77 -11.31 22.51
C ASP A 50 -16.57 -11.17 21.57
N THR A 51 -16.84 -11.07 20.27
CA THR A 51 -15.81 -10.82 19.26
C THR A 51 -15.52 -9.33 19.18
N LEU A 52 -14.25 -8.93 19.39
CA LEU A 52 -13.87 -7.54 19.17
C LEU A 52 -13.77 -7.32 17.66
N LYS A 53 -14.66 -6.47 17.11
CA LYS A 53 -14.53 -5.99 15.74
C LYS A 53 -13.21 -5.22 15.64
N SER A 54 -12.37 -5.62 14.68
CA SER A 54 -11.15 -4.88 14.36
C SER A 54 -11.51 -3.41 14.06
N PRO A 55 -10.81 -2.42 14.63
CA PRO A 55 -10.99 -1.02 14.26
C PRO A 55 -10.46 -0.70 12.86
N LEU A 56 -9.63 -1.59 12.30
CA LEU A 56 -9.14 -1.50 10.93
C LEU A 56 -10.19 -2.08 9.99
N ASP A 57 -10.80 -1.18 9.23
CA ASP A 57 -11.70 -1.48 8.13
C ASP A 57 -10.87 -1.50 6.84
N ASP A 58 -10.45 -2.70 6.44
CA ASP A 58 -9.58 -2.91 5.27
C ASP A 58 -10.20 -2.32 3.99
N GLU A 59 -11.52 -2.34 3.88
CA GLU A 59 -12.25 -1.83 2.72
C GLU A 59 -12.17 -0.30 2.64
N LYS A 60 -12.30 0.39 3.77
CA LYS A 60 -12.08 1.85 3.85
C LYS A 60 -10.63 2.23 3.56
N THR A 61 -9.67 1.44 4.03
CA THR A 61 -8.24 1.67 3.82
C THR A 61 -7.89 1.54 2.33
N LEU A 62 -8.41 0.51 1.66
CA LEU A 62 -8.25 0.32 0.22
C LEU A 62 -8.93 1.43 -0.61
N ALA A 63 -10.13 1.85 -0.21
CA ALA A 63 -10.83 2.96 -0.85
C ALA A 63 -10.04 4.27 -0.75
N TYR A 64 -9.50 4.57 0.44
CA TYR A 64 -8.67 5.75 0.66
C TYR A 64 -7.41 5.71 -0.25
N LEU A 65 -6.67 4.61 -0.26
CA LEU A 65 -5.47 4.45 -1.10
C LEU A 65 -5.75 4.61 -2.61
N ASN A 66 -6.92 4.19 -3.08
CA ASN A 66 -7.29 4.32 -4.49
C ASN A 66 -7.56 5.78 -4.91
N VAL A 67 -8.08 6.62 -4.01
CA VAL A 67 -8.26 8.05 -4.26
C VAL A 67 -6.90 8.74 -4.45
N TYR A 68 -5.94 8.48 -3.55
CA TYR A 68 -4.61 9.10 -3.61
C TYR A 68 -3.82 8.73 -4.86
N LYS A 69 -3.95 7.49 -5.35
CA LYS A 69 -3.30 7.09 -6.60
C LYS A 69 -3.71 7.99 -7.77
N LYS A 70 -5.01 8.27 -7.90
CA LYS A 70 -5.53 9.10 -8.99
C LYS A 70 -5.11 10.56 -8.87
N ASP A 71 -5.08 11.10 -7.65
CA ASP A 71 -4.69 12.49 -7.42
C ASP A 71 -3.18 12.71 -7.59
N LEU A 72 -2.34 11.73 -7.22
CA LEU A 72 -0.91 11.75 -7.54
C LEU A 72 -0.66 11.73 -9.05
N GLY A 73 -1.43 10.92 -9.79
CA GLY A 73 -1.39 10.93 -11.25
C GLY A 73 -1.71 12.31 -11.82
N LYS A 74 -2.81 12.93 -11.38
CA LYS A 74 -3.19 14.29 -11.81
C LYS A 74 -2.10 15.32 -11.51
N PHE A 75 -1.50 15.27 -10.31
CA PHE A 75 -0.42 16.17 -9.92
C PHE A 75 0.79 16.06 -10.86
N LEU A 76 1.15 14.85 -11.27
CA LEU A 76 2.25 14.59 -12.20
C LEU A 76 1.85 14.73 -13.68
N GLY A 77 0.59 15.07 -13.98
CA GLY A 77 0.08 15.15 -15.35
C GLY A 77 -0.06 13.79 -16.06
N ILE A 78 -0.18 12.71 -15.29
CA ILE A 78 -0.27 11.31 -15.74
C ILE A 78 -1.69 10.80 -15.49
N ASN A 79 -2.31 10.20 -16.51
CA ASN A 79 -3.49 9.37 -16.29
C ASN A 79 -3.05 7.98 -15.81
N VAL A 80 -3.33 7.65 -14.54
CA VAL A 80 -2.94 6.38 -13.92
C VAL A 80 -3.62 5.19 -14.59
N ASP A 81 -4.87 5.34 -15.02
CA ASP A 81 -5.62 4.27 -15.67
C ASP A 81 -4.95 3.95 -17.02
N THR A 82 -4.64 4.97 -17.83
CA THR A 82 -3.90 4.83 -19.09
C THR A 82 -2.50 4.26 -18.88
N TYR A 83 -1.78 4.71 -17.85
CA TYR A 83 -0.45 4.16 -17.55
C TYR A 83 -0.52 2.68 -17.15
N THR A 84 -1.52 2.29 -16.35
CA THR A 84 -1.72 0.90 -15.92
C THR A 84 -2.12 -0.01 -17.10
N GLU A 85 -2.91 0.50 -18.04
CA GLU A 85 -3.22 -0.18 -19.29
C GLU A 85 -1.96 -0.36 -20.15
N LEU A 86 -1.17 0.70 -20.31
CA LEU A 86 0.07 0.67 -21.09
C LEU A 86 1.10 -0.31 -20.51
N ILE A 87 1.25 -0.42 -19.18
CA ILE A 87 2.15 -1.41 -18.58
C ILE A 87 1.78 -2.84 -19.01
N LYS A 88 0.48 -3.13 -19.08
CA LYS A 88 -0.01 -4.48 -19.41
C LYS A 88 0.17 -4.82 -20.89
N GLU A 89 0.09 -3.82 -21.77
CA GLU A 89 0.26 -4.00 -23.21
C GLU A 89 1.75 -3.98 -23.60
N ASP A 90 2.46 -2.93 -23.20
CA ASP A 90 3.83 -2.66 -23.62
C ASP A 90 4.53 -1.71 -22.62
N ILE A 91 5.48 -2.26 -21.88
CA ILE A 91 6.28 -1.53 -20.90
C ILE A 91 7.04 -0.36 -21.56
N GLU A 92 7.48 -0.49 -22.82
CA GLU A 92 8.21 0.57 -23.52
C GLU A 92 7.31 1.77 -23.78
N LYS A 93 6.07 1.54 -24.25
CA LYS A 93 5.07 2.61 -24.43
C LYS A 93 4.71 3.25 -23.09
N ALA A 94 4.59 2.47 -22.02
CA ALA A 94 4.33 2.99 -20.67
C ALA A 94 5.48 3.90 -20.18
N MET A 95 6.72 3.52 -20.43
CA MET A 95 7.91 4.32 -20.10
C MET A 95 8.00 5.61 -20.93
N MET A 96 7.72 5.53 -22.23
CA MET A 96 7.64 6.71 -23.10
C MET A 96 6.54 7.68 -22.63
N TYR A 97 5.40 7.16 -22.19
CA TYR A 97 4.30 7.96 -21.67
C TYR A 97 4.71 8.74 -20.41
N ILE A 98 5.30 8.07 -19.41
CA ILE A 98 5.82 8.73 -18.20
C ILE A 98 6.91 9.74 -18.54
N HIS A 99 7.85 9.37 -19.41
CA HIS A 99 8.95 10.24 -19.78
C HIS A 99 8.44 11.56 -20.38
N ASN A 100 7.49 11.47 -21.32
CA ASN A 100 6.94 12.64 -22.00
C ASN A 100 6.04 13.50 -21.10
N LYS A 101 5.23 12.87 -20.24
CA LYS A 101 4.23 13.57 -19.43
C LYS A 101 4.78 14.15 -18.13
N ALA A 102 5.65 13.43 -17.43
CA ALA A 102 6.17 13.87 -16.13
C ALA A 102 7.64 14.26 -16.18
N VAL A 103 8.51 13.38 -16.71
CA VAL A 103 9.97 13.57 -16.60
C VAL A 103 10.45 14.76 -17.42
N ARG A 104 9.99 14.90 -18.67
CA ARG A 104 10.43 15.97 -19.57
C ARG A 104 10.11 17.38 -19.06
N PRO A 105 8.89 17.69 -18.57
CA PRO A 105 8.61 18.98 -17.95
C PRO A 105 9.47 19.26 -16.71
N ILE A 106 9.64 18.27 -15.83
CA ILE A 106 10.48 18.41 -14.63
C ILE A 106 11.92 18.72 -15.03
N MET A 107 12.46 17.95 -15.98
CA MET A 107 13.83 18.10 -16.43
C MET A 107 14.04 19.44 -17.14
N LYS A 108 13.06 19.92 -17.91
CA LYS A 108 13.11 21.26 -18.52
C LYS A 108 13.17 22.35 -17.46
N ASN A 109 12.35 22.28 -16.40
CA ASN A 109 12.40 23.26 -15.32
C ASN A 109 13.73 23.22 -14.57
N PHE A 110 14.28 22.04 -14.37
CA PHE A 110 15.58 21.83 -13.73
C PHE A 110 16.72 22.38 -14.59
N GLU A 111 16.72 22.11 -15.90
CA GLU A 111 17.63 22.71 -16.87
C GLU A 111 17.61 24.23 -16.82
N ASP A 112 16.41 24.82 -16.81
CA ASP A 112 16.23 26.28 -16.80
C ASP A 112 16.75 26.89 -15.49
N HIS A 113 16.48 26.24 -14.34
CA HIS A 113 17.01 26.67 -13.05
C HIS A 113 18.54 26.57 -12.97
N LEU A 114 19.12 25.45 -13.40
CA LEU A 114 20.57 25.30 -13.38
C LEU A 114 21.26 26.24 -14.37
N SER A 115 20.65 26.47 -15.54
CA SER A 115 21.17 27.44 -16.51
C SER A 115 21.20 28.85 -15.92
N LEU A 116 20.14 29.23 -15.21
CA LEU A 116 20.09 30.51 -14.49
C LEU A 116 21.15 30.58 -13.39
N LEU A 117 21.32 29.51 -12.60
CA LEU A 117 22.28 29.46 -11.50
C LEU A 117 23.73 29.57 -11.98
N PHE A 118 24.10 28.83 -13.02
CA PHE A 118 25.49 28.72 -13.46
C PHE A 118 25.90 29.80 -14.46
N TYR A 119 24.98 30.27 -15.30
CA TYR A 119 25.31 31.22 -16.36
C TYR A 119 24.65 32.59 -16.18
N GLY A 120 23.60 32.72 -15.37
CA GLY A 120 22.87 33.97 -15.21
C GLY A 120 21.92 34.29 -16.37
N GLN A 121 21.06 35.31 -16.19
CA GLN A 121 19.92 35.59 -17.09
C GLN A 121 20.32 35.90 -18.55
N ASN A 122 21.50 36.48 -18.78
CA ASN A 122 21.89 37.03 -20.09
C ASN A 122 23.08 36.33 -20.76
N SER A 123 23.43 35.11 -20.33
CA SER A 123 24.61 34.44 -20.88
C SER A 123 24.45 33.86 -22.28
N GLY A 124 23.20 33.68 -22.75
CA GLY A 124 22.90 32.91 -23.97
C GLY A 124 23.24 31.42 -23.88
N LYS A 125 23.66 30.90 -22.72
CA LYS A 125 24.04 29.50 -22.50
C LYS A 125 22.97 28.76 -21.72
N ARG A 126 22.72 27.50 -22.08
CA ARG A 126 21.74 26.63 -21.43
C ARG A 126 22.31 25.24 -21.18
N ILE A 127 22.11 24.73 -19.97
CA ILE A 127 22.36 23.33 -19.61
C ILE A 127 21.21 22.49 -20.14
N LYS A 128 21.52 21.42 -20.86
CA LYS A 128 20.54 20.49 -21.40
C LYS A 128 20.90 19.06 -21.04
N PHE A 129 19.98 18.37 -20.37
CA PHE A 129 20.11 16.94 -20.10
C PHE A 129 19.53 16.16 -21.27
N LYS A 130 20.33 15.31 -21.88
CA LYS A 130 19.86 14.35 -22.89
C LYS A 130 19.64 13.02 -22.20
N ILE A 131 18.37 12.65 -22.05
CA ILE A 131 17.98 11.32 -21.59
C ILE A 131 17.69 10.50 -22.85
N ASN A 132 18.45 9.42 -23.05
CA ASN A 132 18.15 8.46 -24.10
C ASN A 132 17.13 7.43 -23.57
N ILE A 133 15.92 7.46 -24.09
CA ILE A 133 14.84 6.57 -23.65
C ILE A 133 15.18 5.11 -23.99
N LEU A 134 15.95 4.88 -25.05
CA LEU A 134 16.40 3.55 -25.49
C LEU A 134 17.39 2.87 -24.52
N ASP A 135 17.96 3.62 -23.57
CA ASP A 135 18.81 3.05 -22.53
C ASP A 135 17.99 2.30 -21.47
N PHE A 136 16.69 2.61 -21.36
CA PHE A 136 15.77 2.02 -20.39
C PHE A 136 14.87 0.93 -20.99
N VAL A 137 14.99 0.69 -22.29
CA VAL A 137 14.28 -0.36 -23.01
C VAL A 137 15.13 -1.64 -22.99
N THR A 138 14.54 -2.75 -22.55
CA THR A 138 15.21 -4.06 -22.64
C THR A 138 15.53 -4.38 -24.10
N TYR A 139 16.72 -4.92 -24.35
CA TYR A 139 17.29 -5.23 -25.68
C TYR A 139 16.41 -6.07 -26.63
N SER A 140 15.24 -6.56 -26.20
CA SER A 140 14.29 -7.38 -26.97
C SER A 140 13.84 -6.75 -28.29
N ASN A 141 13.73 -5.42 -28.38
CA ASN A 141 13.33 -4.73 -29.61
C ASN A 141 14.50 -4.15 -30.42
N LYS A 142 15.76 -4.30 -29.96
CA LYS A 142 16.93 -3.77 -30.69
C LYS A 142 17.28 -4.58 -31.95
N THR A 143 16.65 -5.73 -32.19
CA THR A 143 16.95 -6.62 -33.33
C THR A 143 16.04 -6.46 -34.55
N ASN A 144 14.98 -5.65 -34.51
CA ASN A 144 14.04 -5.50 -35.64
C ASN A 144 14.14 -4.16 -36.39
N ILE A 145 15.21 -3.39 -36.17
CA ILE A 145 15.57 -2.27 -37.05
C ILE A 145 16.81 -2.72 -37.85
N GLY A 146 16.56 -3.55 -38.86
CA GLY A 146 17.50 -3.96 -39.89
C GLY A 146 16.89 -3.67 -41.26
#